data_AF-A0A5E4D2E0-F1
#
_entry.id   AF-A0A5E4D2E0-F1
#
_cell.length_a   1.000
_cell.length_b   1.000
_cell.length_c   1.000
_cell.angle_alpha   90.00
_cell.angle_beta   90.00
_cell.angle_gamma   90.00
#
_symmetry.space_group_name_H-M   'P 1'
#
loop_
_entity.id
_entity.type
_entity.pdbx_description
1 polymer ?
#
loop_
_entity_poly.entity_id
_entity_poly.type
_entity_poly.pdbx_seq_one_letter_code
_entity_poly.pdbx_strand_id
1 'polypeptide(L)'
;MCHQLLIHRLDDSTPVHLPSSVPAALSQPSVTSVLEVVNAIYEDIQYTQVPVADAPISELYDFFDPIADHIHSVEMKQGCTLLHCAAGVSCSATLCLAYLMKYHAMSLLDAHTWTKSCRPIIRPNTGFWEQLIHYEFQLFGKNAIHMVSSPMGIIPDIYEKEVRLMIPL
;
A
#
# COMPACT_ATOMS: atom_id res chain seq x y z
N MET A 1 -10.98 10.69 11.54
CA MET A 1 -10.59 10.70 10.11
C MET A 1 -9.89 9.38 9.84
N CYS A 2 -10.54 8.48 9.11
CA CYS A 2 -10.00 7.15 8.82
C CYS A 2 -9.07 7.28 7.60
N HIS A 3 -7.82 6.86 7.76
CA HIS A 3 -6.76 7.06 6.79
C HIS A 3 -6.69 5.84 5.86
N GLN A 4 -7.36 5.94 4.71
CA GLN A 4 -7.56 4.86 3.74
C GLN A 4 -6.66 5.07 2.50
N LEU A 5 -6.11 3.99 1.93
CA LEU A 5 -5.38 4.01 0.65
C LEU A 5 -6.23 3.30 -0.41
N LEU A 6 -6.98 4.10 -1.16
CA LEU A 6 -7.81 3.60 -2.26
C LEU A 6 -6.93 3.39 -3.50
N ILE A 7 -6.88 2.17 -4.03
CA ILE A 7 -6.25 1.90 -5.34
C ILE A 7 -7.31 2.20 -6.41
N HIS A 8 -7.22 3.38 -7.02
CA HIS A 8 -8.08 3.78 -8.15
C HIS A 8 -7.71 3.02 -9.43
N ARG A 9 -8.66 2.91 -10.37
CA ARG A 9 -8.36 2.53 -11.77
C ARG A 9 -7.41 3.57 -12.37
N LEU A 10 -6.41 3.14 -13.13
CA LEU A 10 -5.55 4.05 -13.89
C LEU A 10 -6.23 4.57 -15.18
N ASP A 11 -7.38 4.01 -15.51
CA ASP A 11 -8.08 4.22 -16.77
C ASP A 11 -9.61 4.14 -16.60
N ASP A 12 -10.23 5.31 -16.75
CA ASP A 12 -11.53 5.52 -17.39
C ASP A 12 -12.81 5.81 -16.57
N SER A 13 -13.70 6.52 -17.25
CA SER A 13 -14.52 7.65 -16.81
C SER A 13 -16.02 7.32 -16.67
N THR A 14 -16.40 6.08 -16.35
CA THR A 14 -17.81 5.65 -16.34
C THR A 14 -18.36 5.45 -14.93
N PRO A 15 -19.49 6.10 -14.55
CA PRO A 15 -20.06 6.00 -13.20
C PRO A 15 -20.87 4.71 -12.99
N VAL A 16 -20.64 4.04 -11.86
CA VAL A 16 -21.45 2.90 -11.36
C VAL A 16 -22.24 3.39 -10.13
N HIS A 17 -23.53 3.03 -10.05
CA HIS A 17 -24.45 3.48 -9.00
C HIS A 17 -24.21 2.74 -7.66
N LEU A 18 -24.06 3.48 -6.55
CA LEU A 18 -24.04 2.92 -5.19
C LEU A 18 -25.40 3.05 -4.46
N PRO A 19 -25.72 2.13 -3.53
CA PRO A 19 -26.84 2.27 -2.60
C PRO A 19 -26.58 3.33 -1.50
N SER A 20 -27.65 3.95 -1.01
CA SER A 20 -27.65 5.18 -0.19
C SER A 20 -27.16 5.03 1.27
N SER A 21 -26.70 3.86 1.69
CA SER A 21 -26.32 3.53 3.08
C SER A 21 -24.81 3.51 3.34
N VAL A 22 -23.99 3.79 2.32
CA VAL A 22 -22.53 3.73 2.38
C VAL A 22 -21.95 5.04 2.93
N PRO A 23 -21.05 5.02 3.95
CA PRO A 23 -20.38 6.21 4.47
C PRO A 23 -19.65 6.97 3.36
N ALA A 24 -19.63 8.31 3.41
CA ALA A 24 -19.05 9.17 2.37
C ALA A 24 -17.63 8.80 1.89
N ALA A 25 -16.83 8.11 2.71
CA ALA A 25 -15.50 7.60 2.35
C ALA A 25 -15.52 6.38 1.42
N LEU A 26 -16.56 5.54 1.54
CA LEU A 26 -16.86 4.40 0.69
C LEU A 26 -17.85 4.77 -0.44
N SER A 27 -18.41 5.99 -0.43
CA SER A 27 -19.26 6.52 -1.52
C SER A 27 -18.49 6.85 -2.81
N GLN A 28 -17.23 6.39 -2.94
CA GLN A 28 -16.49 6.43 -4.20
C GLN A 28 -17.00 5.28 -5.08
N PRO A 29 -17.36 5.53 -6.36
CA PRO A 29 -18.19 4.66 -7.20
C PRO A 29 -17.62 3.28 -7.62
N SER A 30 -16.61 2.75 -6.93
CA SER A 30 -15.84 1.61 -7.46
C SER A 30 -15.29 0.60 -6.43
N VAL A 31 -15.41 0.80 -5.11
CA VAL A 31 -14.80 -0.14 -4.12
C VAL A 31 -15.50 -1.50 -4.10
N THR A 32 -14.81 -2.55 -4.54
CA THR A 32 -15.24 -3.96 -4.64
C THR A 32 -14.58 -4.86 -3.59
N SER A 33 -13.40 -4.49 -3.07
CA SER A 33 -12.76 -5.22 -1.97
C SER A 33 -12.17 -4.30 -0.90
N VAL A 34 -12.37 -4.62 0.38
CA VAL A 34 -11.83 -3.88 1.53
C VAL A 34 -10.99 -4.81 2.39
N LEU A 35 -9.73 -4.43 2.65
CA LEU A 35 -8.86 -5.15 3.57
C LEU A 35 -9.03 -4.59 5.00
N GLU A 36 -9.83 -5.25 5.84
CA GLU A 36 -10.53 -4.56 6.94
C GLU A 36 -9.98 -4.68 8.36
N VAL A 37 -10.16 -3.57 9.10
CA VAL A 37 -10.64 -3.54 10.50
C VAL A 37 -11.62 -2.35 10.66
N VAL A 38 -12.94 -2.54 10.43
CA VAL A 38 -14.04 -1.66 10.91
C VAL A 38 -15.35 -2.47 11.08
N ASN A 39 -16.21 -2.00 11.98
CA ASN A 39 -17.39 -2.67 12.58
C ASN A 39 -18.66 -2.76 11.69
N ALA A 40 -18.57 -2.75 10.36
CA ALA A 40 -19.75 -2.83 9.49
C ALA A 40 -19.49 -3.61 8.19
N ILE A 41 -20.12 -4.78 8.07
CA ILE A 41 -20.08 -5.61 6.86
C ILE A 41 -21.20 -5.13 5.93
N TYR A 42 -20.83 -4.73 4.71
CA TYR A 42 -21.77 -4.44 3.62
C TYR A 42 -21.91 -5.69 2.74
N GLU A 43 -23.14 -6.10 2.42
CA GLU A 43 -23.42 -7.35 1.70
C GLU A 43 -22.75 -7.42 0.31
N ASP A 44 -22.53 -6.27 -0.34
CA ASP A 44 -21.96 -6.17 -1.69
C ASP A 44 -20.43 -5.96 -1.71
N ILE A 45 -19.75 -6.00 -0.57
CA ILE A 45 -18.30 -5.78 -0.48
C ILE A 45 -17.60 -7.10 -0.13
N GLN A 46 -16.54 -7.44 -0.88
CA GLN A 46 -15.68 -8.57 -0.55
C GLN A 46 -14.59 -8.16 0.44
N TYR A 47 -14.57 -8.81 1.59
CA TYR A 47 -13.59 -8.53 2.63
C TYR A 47 -12.46 -9.55 2.59
N THR A 48 -11.24 -9.07 2.74
CA THR A 48 -10.05 -9.91 2.95
C THR A 48 -9.33 -9.37 4.18
N GLN A 49 -8.66 -10.22 4.95
CA GLN A 49 -7.90 -9.77 6.12
C GLN A 49 -6.47 -10.27 6.03
N VAL A 50 -5.53 -9.38 6.31
CA VAL A 50 -4.11 -9.69 6.47
C VAL A 50 -3.78 -9.45 7.95
N PRO A 51 -3.72 -10.50 8.78
CA PRO A 51 -3.61 -10.38 10.23
C PRO A 51 -2.14 -10.12 10.65
N VAL A 52 -1.59 -8.98 10.21
CA VAL A 52 -0.18 -8.62 10.42
C VAL A 52 -0.11 -7.30 11.19
N ALA A 53 0.68 -7.29 12.27
CA ALA A 53 0.93 -6.08 13.05
C ALA A 53 1.88 -5.13 12.30
N ASP A 54 1.76 -3.82 12.56
CA ASP A 54 2.71 -2.84 12.04
C ASP A 54 3.99 -2.81 12.91
N ALA A 55 4.80 -3.86 12.78
CA ALA A 55 6.07 -3.98 13.47
C ALA A 55 7.17 -4.45 12.51
N PRO A 56 8.43 -3.97 12.65
CA PRO A 56 9.54 -4.38 11.77
C PRO A 56 9.80 -5.90 11.74
N ILE A 57 9.46 -6.63 12.80
CA ILE A 57 9.63 -8.09 12.89
C ILE A 57 8.46 -8.88 12.28
N SER A 58 7.41 -8.20 11.82
CA SER A 58 6.24 -8.87 11.26
C SER A 58 6.47 -9.29 9.82
N GLU A 59 6.11 -10.52 9.48
CA GLU A 59 6.23 -11.09 8.14
C GLU A 59 5.02 -10.68 7.28
N LEU A 60 5.15 -9.57 6.54
CA LEU A 60 4.14 -9.12 5.58
C LEU A 60 4.43 -9.65 4.16
N TYR A 61 5.67 -10.05 3.90
CA TYR A 61 6.16 -10.59 2.63
C TYR A 61 5.31 -11.74 2.10
N ASP A 62 4.90 -12.67 2.98
CA ASP A 62 4.05 -13.82 2.63
C ASP A 62 2.71 -13.41 2.01
N PHE A 63 2.28 -12.17 2.20
CA PHE A 63 1.05 -11.61 1.66
C PHE A 63 1.25 -10.78 0.39
N PHE A 64 2.49 -10.50 -0.04
CA PHE A 64 2.73 -9.66 -1.21
C PHE A 64 2.11 -10.23 -2.48
N ASP A 65 2.43 -11.49 -2.82
CA ASP A 65 1.88 -12.13 -4.00
C ASP A 65 0.36 -12.38 -3.89
N PRO A 66 -0.17 -13.03 -2.83
CA PRO A 66 -1.60 -13.30 -2.75
C PRO A 66 -2.47 -12.04 -2.79
N ILE A 67 -2.03 -10.96 -2.14
CA ILE A 67 -2.79 -9.71 -2.11
C ILE A 67 -2.65 -8.94 -3.42
N ALA A 68 -1.45 -8.88 -4.01
CA ALA A 68 -1.29 -8.27 -5.33
C ALA A 68 -2.16 -8.98 -6.37
N ASP A 69 -2.17 -10.31 -6.37
CA ASP A 69 -2.95 -11.13 -7.30
C ASP A 69 -4.46 -10.90 -7.10
N HIS A 70 -4.90 -10.81 -5.85
CA HIS A 70 -6.29 -10.48 -5.52
C HIS A 70 -6.69 -9.09 -6.03
N ILE A 71 -5.88 -8.06 -5.76
CA ILE A 71 -6.11 -6.69 -6.24
C ILE A 71 -6.24 -6.69 -7.77
N HIS A 72 -5.30 -7.33 -8.46
CA HIS A 72 -5.33 -7.40 -9.92
C HIS A 72 -6.56 -8.16 -10.43
N SER A 73 -6.97 -9.25 -9.76
CA SER A 73 -8.17 -9.99 -10.15
C SER A 73 -9.45 -9.15 -10.05
N VAL A 74 -9.51 -8.23 -9.08
CA VAL A 74 -10.61 -7.28 -8.91
C VAL A 74 -10.57 -6.23 -10.01
N GLU A 75 -9.39 -5.67 -10.30
CA GLU A 75 -9.17 -4.71 -11.39
C GLU A 75 -9.59 -5.30 -12.76
N MET A 76 -9.18 -6.53 -13.07
CA MET A 76 -9.54 -7.24 -14.30
C MET A 76 -11.05 -7.47 -14.45
N LYS A 77 -11.78 -7.51 -13.34
CA LYS A 77 -13.25 -7.58 -13.29
C LYS A 77 -13.90 -6.21 -13.22
N GLN A 78 -13.15 -5.15 -13.51
CA GLN A 78 -13.65 -3.77 -13.50
C GLN A 78 -14.10 -3.32 -12.10
N GLY A 79 -13.62 -3.97 -11.04
CA GLY A 79 -13.78 -3.52 -9.67
C GLY A 79 -12.68 -2.57 -9.22
N CYS A 80 -12.70 -2.15 -7.96
CA CYS A 80 -11.59 -1.45 -7.31
C CYS A 80 -11.35 -1.99 -5.91
N THR A 81 -10.11 -1.89 -5.44
CA THR A 81 -9.73 -2.39 -4.11
C THR A 81 -9.35 -1.22 -3.22
N LEU A 82 -9.93 -1.18 -2.03
CA LEU A 82 -9.53 -0.32 -0.94
C LEU A 82 -8.59 -1.09 -0.02
N LEU A 83 -7.32 -0.66 0.04
CA LEU A 83 -6.40 -1.09 1.06
C LEU A 83 -6.45 -0.14 2.25
N HIS A 84 -6.60 -0.67 3.44
CA HIS A 84 -6.42 0.14 4.63
C HIS A 84 -5.73 -0.64 5.75
N CYS A 85 -5.23 0.12 6.71
CA CYS A 85 -4.74 -0.40 7.99
C CYS A 85 -5.16 0.62 9.07
N ALA A 86 -4.61 0.53 10.28
CA ALA A 86 -4.97 1.43 11.37
C ALA A 86 -4.78 2.93 11.01
N ALA A 87 -3.66 3.28 10.38
CA ALA A 87 -3.29 4.66 10.08
C ALA A 87 -3.11 4.97 8.59
N GLY A 88 -3.21 3.98 7.69
CA GLY A 88 -2.96 4.19 6.25
C GLY A 88 -1.56 4.75 5.94
N VAL A 89 -0.56 4.36 6.75
CA VAL A 89 0.83 4.84 6.68
C VAL A 89 1.79 3.72 6.27
N SER A 90 1.68 2.54 6.88
CA SER A 90 2.68 1.47 6.79
C SER A 90 2.16 0.20 6.09
N CYS A 91 1.41 -0.69 6.75
CA CYS A 91 1.01 -1.99 6.16
C CYS A 91 0.28 -1.87 4.81
N SER A 92 -0.77 -1.04 4.74
CA SER A 92 -1.54 -0.84 3.49
C SER A 92 -0.72 -0.20 2.39
N ALA A 93 0.17 0.74 2.73
CA ALA A 93 1.11 1.32 1.78
C ALA A 93 2.07 0.25 1.24
N THR A 94 2.62 -0.59 2.12
CA THR A 94 3.55 -1.68 1.76
C THR A 94 2.92 -2.64 0.75
N LEU A 95 1.68 -3.10 1.00
CA LEU A 95 0.95 -3.97 0.07
C LEU A 95 0.65 -3.27 -1.27
N CYS A 96 0.36 -1.97 -1.25
CA CYS A 96 0.18 -1.19 -2.48
C CYS A 96 1.48 -1.10 -3.30
N LEU A 97 2.62 -0.88 -2.64
CA LEU A 97 3.93 -0.86 -3.32
C LEU A 97 4.25 -2.22 -3.97
N ALA A 98 4.00 -3.32 -3.25
CA ALA A 98 4.16 -4.68 -3.79
C ALA A 98 3.30 -4.90 -5.04
N TYR A 99 2.02 -4.49 -5.00
CA TYR A 99 1.11 -4.56 -6.15
C TYR A 99 1.61 -3.76 -7.36
N LEU A 100 2.03 -2.50 -7.15
CA LEU A 100 2.53 -1.64 -8.23
C LEU A 100 3.81 -2.18 -8.87
N MET A 101 4.71 -2.76 -8.07
CA MET A 101 5.88 -3.43 -8.64
C MET A 101 5.45 -4.64 -9.49
N LYS A 102 4.62 -5.54 -8.95
CA LYS A 102 4.25 -6.79 -9.64
C LYS A 102 3.45 -6.55 -10.93
N TYR A 103 2.40 -5.73 -10.86
CA TYR A 103 1.41 -5.62 -11.93
C TYR A 103 1.54 -4.35 -12.78
N HIS A 104 2.24 -3.33 -12.29
CA HIS A 104 2.51 -2.11 -13.05
C HIS A 104 3.98 -1.96 -13.46
N ALA A 105 4.79 -3.00 -13.24
CA ALA A 105 6.21 -3.06 -13.59
C ALA A 105 7.03 -1.85 -13.12
N MET A 106 6.62 -1.23 -12.01
CA MET A 106 7.33 -0.10 -11.42
C MET A 106 8.54 -0.59 -10.62
N SER A 107 9.62 0.17 -10.63
CA SER A 107 10.66 -0.01 -9.59
C SER A 107 10.08 0.34 -8.22
N LEU A 108 10.71 -0.13 -7.14
CA LEU A 108 10.28 0.22 -5.78
C LEU A 108 10.31 1.74 -5.55
N LEU A 109 11.28 2.43 -6.14
CA LEU A 109 11.39 3.89 -6.09
C LEU A 109 10.21 4.58 -6.81
N ASP A 110 9.85 4.10 -8.00
CA ASP A 110 8.74 4.67 -8.78
C ASP A 110 7.40 4.41 -8.10
N ALA A 111 7.18 3.17 -7.63
CA ALA A 111 6.00 2.79 -6.87
C ALA A 111 5.84 3.64 -5.61
N HIS A 112 6.94 3.87 -4.86
CA HIS A 112 6.92 4.72 -3.69
C HIS A 112 6.63 6.18 -4.04
N THR A 113 7.29 6.71 -5.07
CA THR A 113 7.09 8.10 -5.51
C THR A 113 5.64 8.34 -5.92
N TRP A 114 5.06 7.44 -6.71
CA TRP A 114 3.66 7.52 -7.12
C TRP A 114 2.73 7.45 -5.90
N THR A 115 2.90 6.45 -5.04
CA THR A 115 2.03 6.26 -3.86
C THR A 115 2.14 7.45 -2.88
N LYS A 116 3.34 8.02 -2.71
CA LYS A 116 3.58 9.22 -1.91
C LYS A 116 2.89 10.45 -2.49
N SER A 117 2.82 10.57 -3.81
CA SER A 117 2.11 11.66 -4.48
C SER A 117 0.59 11.60 -4.24
N CYS A 118 0.01 10.39 -4.27
CA CYS A 118 -1.40 10.16 -3.97
C CYS A 118 -1.70 10.27 -2.47
N ARG A 119 -0.74 9.85 -1.62
CA ARG A 119 -0.87 9.82 -0.16
C ARG A 119 0.43 10.25 0.52
N PRO A 120 0.62 11.56 0.78
CA PRO A 120 1.87 12.12 1.30
C PRO A 120 2.31 11.58 2.67
N ILE A 121 1.41 10.95 3.43
CA ILE A 121 1.73 10.43 4.77
C ILE A 121 2.32 9.03 4.77
N ILE A 122 2.39 8.33 3.63
CA ILE A 122 2.94 6.95 3.63
C ILE A 122 4.36 6.93 4.17
N ARG A 123 4.64 5.91 4.98
CA ARG A 123 5.93 5.66 5.60
C ARG A 123 5.95 4.21 6.11
N PRO A 124 6.25 3.22 5.24
CA PRO A 124 6.47 1.85 5.69
C PRO A 124 7.53 1.81 6.80
N ASN A 125 7.36 0.90 7.77
CA ASN A 125 8.38 0.65 8.78
C ASN A 125 9.64 0.01 8.15
N THR A 126 10.75 0.00 8.88
CA THR A 126 12.05 -0.45 8.35
C THR A 126 12.07 -1.92 7.93
N GLY A 127 11.39 -2.81 8.65
CA GLY A 127 11.31 -4.22 8.27
C GLY A 127 10.49 -4.45 7.00
N PHE A 128 9.43 -3.68 6.81
CA PHE A 128 8.67 -3.70 5.56
C PHE A 128 9.46 -3.14 4.37
N TRP A 129 10.34 -2.16 4.58
CA TRP A 129 11.28 -1.72 3.55
C TRP A 129 12.24 -2.84 3.14
N GLU A 130 12.82 -3.55 4.11
CA GLU A 130 13.70 -4.70 3.82
C GLU A 130 12.97 -5.78 3.01
N GLN A 131 11.73 -6.10 3.39
CA GLN A 131 10.88 -7.04 2.65
C GLN A 131 10.55 -6.55 1.23
N LEU A 132 10.24 -5.27 1.04
CA LEU A 132 9.98 -4.68 -0.27
C LEU A 132 11.22 -4.68 -1.17
N ILE A 133 12.40 -4.37 -0.62
CA ILE A 133 13.68 -4.43 -1.34
C ILE A 133 13.95 -5.88 -1.75
N HIS A 134 13.75 -6.85 -0.85
CA HIS A 134 13.88 -8.26 -1.21
C HIS A 134 12.91 -8.64 -2.35
N TYR A 135 11.66 -8.19 -2.28
CA TYR A 135 10.65 -8.47 -3.29
C TYR A 135 10.99 -7.86 -4.66
N GLU A 136 11.46 -6.61 -4.69
CA GLU A 136 11.93 -5.96 -5.92
C GLU A 136 13.06 -6.75 -6.57
N PHE A 137 13.99 -7.27 -5.77
CA PHE A 137 15.07 -8.11 -6.27
C PHE A 137 14.54 -9.43 -6.85
N GLN A 138 13.55 -10.07 -6.22
CA GLN A 138 12.92 -11.27 -6.77
C GLN A 138 12.21 -10.99 -8.11
N LEU A 139 11.55 -9.84 -8.24
CA LEU A 139 10.82 -9.47 -9.46
C LEU A 139 11.73 -9.05 -10.62
N PHE A 140 12.80 -8.29 -10.34
CA PHE A 140 13.56 -7.59 -11.38
C PHE A 140 15.07 -7.87 -11.38
N GLY A 141 15.58 -8.62 -10.40
CA GLY A 141 17.01 -8.94 -10.27
C GLY A 141 17.91 -7.75 -9.91
N LYS A 142 17.32 -6.62 -9.49
CA LYS A 142 18.02 -5.40 -9.08
C LYS A 142 17.19 -4.60 -8.09
N ASN A 143 17.85 -3.71 -7.35
CA ASN A 143 17.18 -2.82 -6.40
C ASN A 143 17.36 -1.34 -6.74
N ALA A 144 16.28 -0.57 -6.59
CA ALA A 144 16.30 0.89 -6.74
C ALA A 144 16.51 1.62 -5.41
N ILE A 145 16.19 0.97 -4.29
CA ILE A 145 16.32 1.51 -2.92
C ILE A 145 17.18 0.56 -2.09
N HIS A 146 18.05 1.12 -1.25
CA HIS A 146 18.93 0.35 -0.36
C HIS A 146 18.77 0.80 1.10
N MET A 147 18.98 -0.13 2.02
CA MET A 147 19.08 0.19 3.45
C MET A 147 20.45 0.79 3.76
N VAL A 148 20.48 1.90 4.49
CA VAL A 148 21.69 2.64 4.88
C VAL A 148 21.71 2.93 6.38
N SER A 149 22.90 3.08 6.94
CA SER A 149 23.07 3.47 8.34
C SER A 149 22.86 4.97 8.51
N SER A 150 22.11 5.36 9.54
CA SER A 150 21.92 6.76 9.93
C SER A 150 22.01 6.92 11.45
N PRO A 151 22.13 8.16 11.97
CA PRO A 151 22.09 8.43 13.41
C PRO A 151 20.77 8.01 14.08
N MET A 152 19.70 7.77 13.31
CA MET A 152 18.41 7.28 13.81
C MET A 152 18.20 5.77 13.61
N GLY A 153 19.26 5.04 13.21
CA GLY A 153 19.21 3.60 12.91
C GLY A 153 19.29 3.30 11.41
N ILE A 154 18.99 2.06 11.04
CA ILE A 154 18.97 1.61 9.64
C ILE A 154 17.68 2.11 8.98
N ILE A 155 17.81 2.80 7.85
CA ILE A 155 16.69 3.43 7.11
C ILE A 155 16.87 3.18 5.61
N PRO A 156 15.82 3.25 4.79
CA PRO A 156 15.99 3.31 3.34
C PRO A 156 16.67 4.64 2.94
N ASP A 157 17.55 4.59 1.94
CA ASP A 157 18.32 5.73 1.42
C ASP A 157 17.47 6.95 1.03
N ILE A 158 16.23 6.72 0.58
CA ILE A 158 15.27 7.78 0.27
C ILE A 158 14.93 8.70 1.46
N TYR A 159 15.17 8.26 2.71
CA TYR A 159 14.94 9.07 3.92
C TYR A 159 16.22 9.75 4.44
N GLU A 160 17.38 9.52 3.83
CA GLU A 160 18.66 10.04 4.35
C GLU A 160 18.67 11.58 4.44
N LYS A 161 18.17 12.26 3.39
CA LYS A 161 18.09 13.73 3.36
C LYS A 161 17.17 14.26 4.47
N GLU A 162 16.05 13.60 4.72
CA GLU A 162 15.11 13.98 5.77
C GLU A 162 15.74 13.84 7.16
N VAL A 163 16.42 12.73 7.43
CA VAL A 163 17.10 12.48 8.71
C VAL A 163 18.22 13.49 8.95
N ARG A 164 19.01 13.85 7.93
CA ARG A 164 20.06 14.88 8.06
C ARG A 164 19.50 16.25 8.48
N LEU A 165 18.28 16.59 8.08
CA LEU A 165 17.63 17.85 8.45
C LEU A 165 17.07 17.86 9.88
N MET A 166 16.87 16.68 10.49
CA MET A 166 16.32 16.55 11.84
C MET A 166 17.37 16.57 12.95
N ILE A 167 18.66 16.49 12.61
CA ILE A 167 19.75 16.51 13.59
C ILE A 167 20.13 17.97 13.85
N PRO A 168 19.95 18.49 15.08
CA PRO A 168 20.44 19.83 15.44
C PRO A 168 21.97 19.87 15.30
N LEU A 169 22.49 20.93 14.69
CA LEU A 169 23.93 21.22 14.60
C LEU A 169 24.56 21.43 15.98
#